data_AF-A0A1V5AFP6-F1
#
_entry.id   AF-A0A1V5AFP6-F1
#
_cell.length_a   1.000
_cell.length_b   1.000
_cell.length_c   1.000
_cell.angle_alpha   90.00
_cell.angle_beta   90.00
_cell.angle_gamma   90.00
#
_symmetry.space_group_name_H-M   'P 1'
#
loop_
_entity.id
_entity.type
_entity.pdbx_description
1 polymer ?
#
loop_
_entity_poly.entity_id
_entity_poly.type
_entity_poly.pdbx_seq_one_letter_code
_entity_poly.pdbx_strand_id
1 'polypeptide(L)' 'MDKKTMEIGICSGLVLIMILAMLGVRFSLPQDATAYGYVAAMVLFMILMSGAGLKLIYEK' A
#
# COMPACT_ATOMS: atom_id res chain seq x y z
N MET A 1 20.10 -10.90 -1.42
CA MET A 1 20.06 -9.46 -1.77
C MET A 1 20.52 -8.67 -0.55
N ASP A 2 21.22 -7.56 -0.75
CA ASP A 2 21.60 -6.67 0.36
C ASP A 2 20.34 -6.19 1.10
N LYS A 3 20.40 -6.05 2.44
CA LYS A 3 19.25 -5.65 3.26
C LYS A 3 18.62 -4.34 2.75
N LYS A 4 19.44 -3.39 2.30
CA LYS A 4 18.95 -2.14 1.71
C LYS A 4 18.18 -2.37 0.42
N THR A 5 18.64 -3.29 -0.44
CA THR A 5 17.93 -3.62 -1.69
C THR A 5 16.55 -4.23 -1.40
N MET A 6 16.44 -5.02 -0.33
CA MET A 6 15.17 -5.64 0.07
C MET A 6 14.19 -4.63 0.66
N GLU A 7 14.67 -3.69 1.48
CA GLU A 7 13.86 -2.57 2.00
C GLU A 7 13.38 -1.65 0.87
N ILE A 8 14.25 -1.30 -0.09
CA ILE A 8 13.89 -0.49 -1.26
C ILE A 8 12.85 -1.22 -2.12
N GLY A 9 13.03 -2.52 -2.33
CA GLY A 9 12.07 -3.34 -3.08
C GLY A 9 10.69 -3.37 -2.44
N ILE A 10 10.63 -3.56 -1.11
CA ILE A 10 9.37 -3.58 -0.36
C ILE A 10 8.71 -2.21 -0.35
N CYS A 11 9.44 -1.12 -0.06
CA CYS A 11 8.89 0.24 -0.09
C CYS A 11 8.38 0.63 -1.48
N SER A 12 9.17 0.38 -2.54
CA SER A 12 8.80 0.73 -3.91
C SER A 12 7.59 -0.09 -4.41
N GLY A 13 7.56 -1.40 -4.08
CA GLY A 13 6.42 -2.26 -4.36
C GLY A 13 5.15 -1.84 -3.62
N LEU A 14 5.27 -1.41 -2.36
CA LEU A 14 4.13 -0.90 -1.60
C LEU A 14 3.55 0.36 -2.25
N VAL A 15 4.38 1.33 -2.63
CA VAL A 15 3.90 2.55 -3.30
C VAL A 15 3.14 2.21 -4.60
N LEU A 16 3.62 1.25 -5.38
CA LEU A 16 2.89 0.77 -6.56
C LEU A 16 1.51 0.20 -6.22
N ILE A 17 1.39 -0.58 -5.15
CA ILE A 17 0.11 -1.14 -4.68
C ILE A 17 -0.84 0.00 -4.28
N MET A 18 -0.35 1.05 -3.62
CA MET A 18 -1.15 2.22 -3.24
C MET A 18 -1.72 2.92 -4.48
N ILE A 19 -0.87 3.14 -5.49
CA ILE A 19 -1.27 3.80 -6.74
C ILE A 19 -2.35 2.99 -7.46
N LEU A 20 -2.18 1.66 -7.57
CA LEU A 20 -3.17 0.78 -8.19
C LEU A 20 -4.49 0.77 -7.43
N ALA A 21 -4.45 0.74 -6.09
CA ALA A 21 -5.66 0.81 -5.26
C ALA A 21 -6.40 2.13 -5.47
N MET A 22 -5.68 3.26 -5.50
CA MET A 22 -6.25 4.58 -5.78
C MET A 22 -6.86 4.68 -7.18
N LEU A 23 -6.21 4.09 -8.18
CA LEU A 23 -6.74 4.02 -9.54
C LEU A 23 -8.00 3.17 -9.59
N GLY A 24 -7.99 1.99 -8.96
CA GLY A 24 -9.12 1.07 -8.93
C GLY A 24 -10.36 1.68 -8.31
N VAL A 25 -10.20 2.43 -7.22
CA VAL A 25 -11.28 3.21 -6.59
C VAL A 25 -11.86 4.22 -7.57
N ARG A 26 -11.02 4.95 -8.31
CA ARG A 26 -11.48 5.98 -9.25
C ARG A 26 -12.18 5.41 -10.48
N PHE A 27 -11.77 4.23 -10.95
CA PHE A 27 -12.42 3.56 -12.07
C PHE A 27 -13.72 2.85 -11.69
N SER A 28 -13.86 2.41 -10.43
CA SER A 28 -14.97 1.55 -10.01
C SER A 28 -16.08 2.28 -9.26
N LEU A 29 -15.82 3.44 -8.64
CA LEU A 29 -16.82 4.15 -7.84
C LEU A 29 -17.26 5.48 -8.50
N PRO A 30 -18.55 5.83 -8.38
CA PRO A 30 -19.05 7.15 -8.77
C PRO A 30 -18.39 8.25 -7.92
N GLN A 31 -18.32 9.48 -8.47
CA GLN A 31 -17.61 10.62 -7.88
C GLN A 31 -17.98 10.91 -6.42
N ASP A 32 -19.26 10.71 -6.06
CA ASP A 32 -19.76 10.95 -4.71
C ASP A 32 -19.28 9.92 -3.67
N ALA A 33 -18.95 8.71 -4.13
CA ALA A 33 -18.49 7.61 -3.28
C ALA A 33 -16.96 7.42 -3.30
N THR A 34 -16.26 8.09 -4.23
CA THR A 34 -14.81 7.93 -4.41
C THR A 34 -14.03 8.35 -3.16
N ALA A 35 -14.51 9.36 -2.42
CA ALA A 35 -13.88 9.81 -1.18
C ALA A 35 -13.82 8.69 -0.12
N TYR A 36 -14.93 7.97 0.09
CA TYR A 36 -14.99 6.82 0.99
C TYR A 36 -14.09 5.68 0.51
N GLY A 37 -14.04 5.45 -0.80
CA GLY A 37 -13.13 4.47 -1.40
C GLY A 37 -11.65 4.80 -1.17
N TYR A 38 -11.26 6.07 -1.26
CA TYR A 38 -9.89 6.50 -0.97
C TYR A 38 -9.52 6.32 0.50
N VAL A 39 -10.44 6.64 1.41
CA VAL A 39 -10.24 6.41 2.85
C VAL A 39 -10.08 4.91 3.14
N ALA A 40 -10.92 4.07 2.55
CA ALA A 40 -10.81 2.61 2.70
C ALA A 40 -9.47 2.08 2.15
N ALA A 41 -9.05 2.54 0.97
CA ALA A 41 -7.76 2.19 0.37
C ALA A 41 -6.57 2.64 1.24
N MET A 42 -6.64 3.84 1.82
CA MET A 42 -5.63 4.35 2.77
C MET A 42 -5.52 3.48 4.02
N VAL A 43 -6.66 3.12 4.63
CA VAL A 43 -6.68 2.27 5.83
C VAL A 43 -6.11 0.90 5.53
N LEU A 44 -6.50 0.29 4.41
CA LEU A 44 -5.94 -0.99 3.94
C LEU A 44 -4.42 -0.88 3.75
N PHE A 45 -3.96 0.22 3.15
CA PHE A 45 -2.55 0.46 2.92
C PHE A 45 -1.74 0.59 4.20
N MET A 46 -2.28 1.30 5.21
CA MET A 46 -1.64 1.42 6.53
C MET A 46 -1.47 0.07 7.22
N ILE A 47 -2.47 -0.81 7.12
CA ILE A 47 -2.41 -2.17 7.68
C ILE A 47 -1.33 -2.99 6.95
N LEU A 48 -1.30 -2.93 5.61
CA LEU A 48 -0.28 -3.61 4.81
C LEU A 48 1.13 -3.09 5.13
N MET A 49 1.31 -1.77 5.30
CA MET A 49 2.59 -1.18 5.68
C MET A 49 3.04 -1.63 7.06
N SER A 50 2.12 -1.67 8.02
CA SER A 50 2.38 -2.14 9.38
C SER A 50 2.84 -3.61 9.38
N GLY A 51 2.15 -4.46 8.61
CA GLY A 51 2.54 -5.87 8.42
C GLY A 51 3.88 -6.04 7.70
N ALA A 52 4.14 -5.29 6.64
CA ALA A 52 5.41 -5.32 5.92
C ALA A 52 6.58 -4.83 6.78
N GLY A 53 6.37 -3.81 7.61
CA GLY A 53 7.34 -3.31 8.59
C GLY A 53 7.65 -4.35 9.67
N LEU A 54 6.62 -5.03 10.21
CA LEU A 54 6.81 -6.13 11.16
C LEU A 54 7.59 -7.29 10.53
N LYS A 55 7.28 -7.66 9.28
CA LYS A 55 8.02 -8.70 8.55
C LYS A 55 9.49 -8.31 8.36
N LEU A 56 9.79 -7.08 7.98
CA LEU A 56 11.18 -6.58 7.87
C LEU A 56 11.94 -6.61 9.20
N ILE A 57 11.24 -6.42 10.32
CA ILE A 57 11.83 -6.44 11.67
C ILE A 57 12.03 -7.89 12.18
N TYR A 58 11.09 -8.79 11.92
CA TYR A 58 11.15 -10.21 12.33
C TYR A 58 11.97 -11.09 11.40
N GLU A 59 12.15 -10.71 10.13
CA GLU A 59 13.08 -11.32 9.19
C GLU A 59 14.52 -10.79 9.41
N LYS A 60 14.89 -10.64 10.68
CA LYS A 60 16.20 -10.17 11.18
C LYS A 60 16.90 -11.28 11.95
#